data_AF-A0AAJ6D427-F1
#
_entry.id   AF-A0AAJ6D427-F1
#
_cell.length_a   1.000
_cell.length_b   1.000
_cell.length_c   1.000
_cell.angle_alpha   90.00
_cell.angle_beta   90.00
_cell.angle_gamma   90.00
#
_symmetry.space_group_name_H-M   'P 1'
#
loop_
_entity.id
_entity.type
_entity.pdbx_description
1 polymer ?
#
loop_
_entity_poly.entity_id
_entity_poly.type
_entity_poly.pdbx_seq_one_letter_code
_entity_poly.pdbx_strand_id
1 'polypeptide(L)'
;MTKETISGLAALILPAALLLATPGHATEPDPARFQLERSGDHFVRLDKQTGAMSICDDQNGNLVCRMAADERAAYENELDRLSDRVSKLEKTVAASSGSNLPSDADIDRTLGIMQKFMRGFMGMAKEFQKEAPDTQAQPQKT
;
A
#
# COMPACT_ATOMS: atom_id res chain seq x y z
N MET A 1 -40.13 0.49 -67.11
CA MET A 1 -38.68 0.29 -67.01
C MET A 1 -38.33 0.23 -65.52
N THR A 2 -38.54 -0.90 -64.85
CA THR A 2 -37.51 -1.93 -64.57
C THR A 2 -36.21 -1.33 -64.00
N LYS A 3 -35.97 -1.47 -62.69
CA LYS A 3 -35.13 -2.57 -62.17
C LYS A 3 -35.13 -2.59 -60.64
N GLU A 4 -35.69 -3.67 -60.11
CA GLU A 4 -35.49 -4.19 -58.76
C GLU A 4 -34.05 -4.70 -58.62
N THR A 5 -33.36 -4.38 -57.52
CA THR A 5 -32.21 -5.16 -57.01
C THR A 5 -32.24 -5.22 -55.49
N ILE A 6 -32.95 -6.24 -55.00
CA ILE A 6 -32.54 -7.27 -54.02
C ILE A 6 -31.36 -6.91 -53.10
N SER A 7 -31.72 -6.74 -51.83
CA SER A 7 -31.22 -7.45 -50.63
C SER A 7 -29.73 -7.50 -50.31
N GLY A 8 -29.40 -6.95 -49.13
CA GLY A 8 -28.50 -7.60 -48.17
C GLY A 8 -27.14 -6.94 -48.00
N LEU A 9 -26.94 -6.21 -46.90
CA LEU A 9 -26.03 -6.61 -45.82
C LEU A 9 -26.06 -5.57 -44.70
N ALA A 10 -26.35 -6.06 -43.49
CA ALA A 10 -25.88 -5.54 -42.21
C ALA A 10 -25.97 -4.02 -41.99
N ALA A 11 -27.11 -3.59 -41.44
CA ALA A 11 -27.16 -2.44 -40.57
C ALA A 11 -26.21 -2.68 -39.37
N LEU A 12 -25.00 -2.14 -39.44
CA LEU A 12 -24.17 -1.90 -38.27
C LEU A 12 -24.05 -0.38 -38.13
N ILE A 13 -25.10 0.18 -37.54
CA ILE A 13 -25.21 1.60 -37.20
C ILE A 13 -24.12 1.92 -36.19
N LEU A 14 -23.21 2.78 -36.63
CA LEU A 14 -22.24 3.52 -35.85
C LEU A 14 -22.89 4.17 -34.61
N PRO A 15 -22.44 3.93 -33.37
CA PRO A 15 -22.54 4.93 -32.32
C PRO A 15 -21.14 5.53 -32.15
N ALA A 16 -20.96 6.73 -32.69
CA ALA A 16 -21.08 7.95 -31.90
C ALA A 16 -19.90 8.13 -30.95
N ALA A 17 -18.92 8.86 -31.48
CA ALA A 17 -17.91 9.61 -30.76
C ALA A 17 -18.51 10.48 -29.64
N LEU A 18 -18.75 9.91 -28.45
CA LEU A 18 -19.30 10.64 -27.29
C LEU A 18 -18.41 10.57 -26.04
N LEU A 19 -17.13 10.21 -26.15
CA LEU A 19 -16.21 10.17 -24.99
C LEU A 19 -15.44 11.48 -24.71
N LEU A 20 -15.86 12.63 -25.24
CA LEU A 20 -15.12 13.90 -25.11
C LEU A 20 -15.87 15.04 -24.40
N ALA A 21 -16.73 14.71 -23.43
CA ALA A 21 -17.33 15.74 -22.58
C ALA A 21 -17.46 15.27 -21.13
N THR A 22 -16.33 14.95 -20.49
CA THR A 22 -16.27 15.16 -19.04
C THR A 22 -16.24 16.67 -18.81
N PRO A 23 -17.24 17.29 -18.18
CA PRO A 23 -17.03 18.62 -17.62
C PRO A 23 -15.89 18.46 -16.62
N GLY A 24 -14.71 18.98 -16.97
CA GLY A 24 -13.68 19.21 -15.98
C GLY A 24 -14.29 20.16 -14.98
N HIS A 25 -14.63 19.66 -13.79
CA HIS A 25 -14.92 20.50 -12.66
C HIS A 25 -13.62 21.25 -12.35
N ALA A 26 -13.43 22.40 -12.98
CA ALA A 26 -12.64 23.45 -12.38
C ALA A 26 -13.39 23.76 -11.08
N THR A 27 -12.88 23.23 -9.96
CA THR A 27 -13.27 23.73 -8.64
C THR A 27 -12.93 25.21 -8.69
N GLU A 28 -13.96 26.03 -8.86
CA GLU A 28 -13.81 27.46 -8.69
C GLU A 28 -13.31 27.63 -7.25
N PRO A 29 -12.14 28.25 -7.05
CA PRO A 29 -11.61 28.44 -5.71
C PRO A 29 -12.66 29.24 -4.95
N ASP A 30 -13.27 28.62 -3.94
CA ASP A 30 -14.21 29.27 -3.05
C ASP A 30 -13.59 30.61 -2.62
N PRO A 31 -14.16 31.76 -3.01
CA PRO A 31 -13.55 33.06 -2.74
C PRO A 31 -13.45 33.32 -1.23
N ALA A 32 -14.16 32.55 -0.39
CA ALA A 32 -14.02 32.59 1.06
C ALA A 32 -12.81 31.81 1.59
N ARG A 33 -12.26 30.85 0.83
CA ARG A 33 -11.15 29.98 1.25
C ARG A 33 -9.83 30.75 1.34
N PHE A 34 -9.56 31.64 0.39
CA PHE A 34 -8.31 32.39 0.35
C PHE A 34 -8.53 33.82 0.86
N GLN A 35 -7.65 34.27 1.76
CA GLN A 35 -7.61 35.65 2.21
C GLN A 35 -6.31 36.28 1.77
N LEU A 36 -6.41 37.44 1.12
CA LEU A 36 -5.26 38.25 0.75
C LEU A 36 -5.11 39.40 1.74
N GLU A 37 -3.91 39.55 2.27
CA GLU A 37 -3.50 40.69 3.08
C GLU A 37 -2.33 41.40 2.41
N ARG A 38 -2.31 42.73 2.46
CA ARG A 38 -1.18 43.53 1.98
C ARG A 38 -0.18 43.73 3.11
N SER A 39 1.04 43.25 2.94
CA SER A 39 2.14 43.40 3.91
C SER A 39 3.27 44.21 3.29
N GLY A 40 3.24 45.53 3.53
CA GLY A 40 4.17 46.45 2.88
C GLY A 40 4.00 46.46 1.36
N ASP A 41 5.06 46.08 0.64
CA ASP A 41 5.11 46.05 -0.82
C ASP A 41 4.73 44.69 -1.44
N HIS A 42 4.53 43.66 -0.61
CA HIS A 42 4.14 42.32 -1.05
C HIS A 42 2.73 41.96 -0.56
N PHE A 43 2.18 40.90 -1.15
CA PHE A 43 0.89 40.35 -0.72
C PHE A 43 1.10 39.01 -0.05
N VAL A 44 0.30 38.72 0.98
CA VAL A 44 0.27 37.43 1.65
C VAL A 44 -1.08 36.79 1.40
N ARG A 45 -1.08 35.57 0.89
CA ARG A 45 -2.28 34.75 0.70
C ARG A 45 -2.32 33.67 1.76
N LEU A 46 -3.35 33.70 2.61
CA LEU A 46 -3.68 32.66 3.57
C LEU A 46 -4.75 31.72 3.00
N ASP A 47 -4.48 30.42 3.01
CA ASP A 47 -5.51 29.40 2.80
C ASP A 47 -6.18 29.06 4.14
N LYS A 48 -7.44 29.46 4.33
CA LYS A 48 -8.18 29.23 5.58
C LYS A 48 -8.51 27.77 5.87
N GLN A 49 -8.41 26.88 4.87
CA GLN A 49 -8.66 25.45 5.09
C GLN A 49 -7.41 24.74 5.61
N THR A 50 -6.23 25.11 5.11
CA THR A 50 -4.96 24.42 5.42
C THR A 50 -4.08 25.20 6.40
N GLY A 51 -4.31 26.50 6.53
CA GLY A 51 -3.44 27.41 7.28
C GLY A 51 -2.16 27.80 6.54
N ALA A 52 -1.95 27.33 5.31
CA ALA A 52 -0.74 27.62 4.54
C ALA A 52 -0.69 29.09 4.13
N MET A 53 0.50 29.69 4.23
CA MET A 53 0.74 31.10 3.87
C MET A 53 1.66 31.18 2.64
N SER A 54 1.24 31.91 1.62
CA SER A 54 2.04 32.16 0.42
C SER A 54 2.36 33.64 0.30
N ILE A 55 3.59 33.98 -0.10
CA ILE A 55 3.95 35.35 -0.47
C ILE A 55 3.70 35.50 -1.97
N CYS A 56 3.00 36.55 -2.34
CA CYS A 56 2.63 36.85 -3.72
C CYS A 56 3.23 38.17 -4.15
N ASP A 57 3.81 38.17 -5.35
CA ASP A 57 4.33 39.36 -6.01
C ASP A 57 3.40 39.78 -7.14
N ASP A 58 3.29 41.08 -7.37
CA ASP A 58 2.62 41.62 -8.55
C ASP A 58 3.56 41.51 -9.76
N GLN A 59 3.16 40.71 -10.74
CA GLN A 59 3.83 40.62 -12.02
C GLN A 59 2.86 41.05 -13.13
N ASN A 60 3.02 42.30 -13.57
CA ASN A 60 2.22 42.90 -14.64
C ASN A 60 0.71 42.92 -14.35
N GLY A 61 0.32 43.25 -13.11
CA GLY A 61 -1.08 43.26 -12.69
C GLY A 61 -1.67 41.89 -12.38
N ASN A 62 -0.85 40.83 -12.41
CA ASN A 62 -1.22 39.49 -11.96
C ASN A 62 -0.47 39.14 -10.69
N LEU A 63 -1.20 38.69 -9.67
CA LEU A 63 -0.59 38.23 -8.42
C LEU A 63 -0.06 36.81 -8.58
N VAL A 64 1.27 36.64 -8.44
CA VAL A 64 1.93 35.33 -8.53
C VAL A 64 2.39 34.90 -7.14
N CYS A 65 1.70 33.91 -6.57
CA CYS A 65 1.97 33.40 -5.23
C CYS A 65 3.00 32.26 -5.23
N ARG A 66 3.99 32.33 -4.34
CA ARG A 66 4.95 31.26 -4.04
C ARG A 66 4.82 30.86 -2.56
N MET A 67 5.09 29.59 -2.25
CA MET A 67 5.14 29.14 -0.85
C MET A 67 6.19 29.93 -0.06
N ALA A 68 5.90 30.20 1.22
CA ALA A 68 6.83 30.93 2.07
C ALA A 68 8.17 30.18 2.18
N ALA A 69 9.28 30.92 2.29
CA ALA A 69 10.62 30.34 2.32
C ALA A 69 10.81 29.38 3.51
N ASP A 70 10.25 29.71 4.68
CA ASP A 70 10.38 28.91 5.90
C ASP A 70 9.64 27.57 5.82
N GLU A 71 8.49 27.55 5.14
CA GLU A 71 7.73 26.32 4.92
C GLU A 71 8.53 25.35 4.05
N ARG A 72 9.24 25.85 3.03
CA ARG A 72 10.11 25.02 2.18
C ARG A 72 11.23 24.36 2.99
N ALA A 73 11.91 25.13 3.85
CA ALA A 73 12.95 24.59 4.70
C ALA A 73 12.42 23.54 5.70
N ALA A 74 11.22 23.74 6.26
CA ALA A 74 10.58 22.75 7.13
C ALA A 74 10.26 21.44 6.39
N TYR A 75 9.75 21.53 5.16
CA TYR A 75 9.49 20.35 4.32
C TYR A 75 10.77 19.64 3.90
N GLU A 76 11.81 20.36 3.52
CA GLU A 76 13.12 19.81 3.15
C GLU A 76 13.72 19.01 4.33
N ASN A 77 13.70 19.56 5.55
CA ASN A 77 14.16 18.87 6.74
C ASN A 77 13.39 17.56 7.03
N GLU A 78 12.07 17.56 6.87
CA GLU A 78 11.27 16.34 7.10
C GLU A 78 11.49 15.30 5.99
N LEU A 79 11.69 15.75 4.73
CA LEU A 79 12.06 14.87 3.63
C LEU A 79 13.41 14.18 3.88
N ASP A 80 14.43 14.93 4.32
CA ASP A 80 15.75 14.39 4.65
C ASP A 80 15.65 13.35 5.77
N ARG A 81 14.95 13.70 6.86
CA ARG A 81 14.71 12.79 7.99
C ARG A 81 13.99 11.51 7.55
N LEU A 82 12.99 11.64 6.68
CA LEU A 82 12.22 10.48 6.21
C LEU A 82 13.07 9.60 5.29
N SER A 83 13.83 10.21 4.38
CA SER A 83 14.79 9.52 3.49
C SER A 83 15.80 8.71 4.30
N ASP A 84 16.39 9.31 5.35
CA ASP A 84 17.32 8.64 6.25
C ASP A 84 16.70 7.43 6.95
N ARG A 85 15.45 7.56 7.41
CA ARG A 85 14.71 6.45 8.04
C ARG A 85 14.45 5.32 7.06
N VAL A 86 14.05 5.63 5.83
CA VAL A 86 13.82 4.63 4.79
C VAL A 86 15.12 3.92 4.47
N SER A 87 16.21 4.65 4.21
CA SER A 87 17.53 4.06 3.94
C SER A 87 17.99 3.15 5.08
N LYS A 88 17.78 3.56 6.34
CA LYS A 88 18.09 2.73 7.51
C LYS A 88 17.23 1.47 7.58
N LEU A 89 15.93 1.59 7.31
CA LEU A 89 15.01 0.46 7.28
C LEU A 89 15.38 -0.53 6.18
N GLU A 90 15.63 -0.04 4.97
CA GLU A 90 16.05 -0.86 3.83
C GLU A 90 17.33 -1.62 4.14
N LYS A 91 18.34 -0.97 4.74
CA LYS A 91 19.57 -1.63 5.21
C LYS A 91 19.29 -2.70 6.26
N THR A 92 18.40 -2.42 7.21
CA THR A 92 18.03 -3.35 8.27
C THR A 92 17.30 -4.57 7.70
N VAL A 93 16.36 -4.34 6.76
CA VAL A 93 15.63 -5.41 6.07
C VAL A 93 16.60 -6.23 5.22
N ALA A 94 17.45 -5.60 4.41
CA ALA A 94 18.45 -6.30 3.60
C ALA A 94 19.41 -7.15 4.45
N ALA A 95 19.88 -6.60 5.58
CA ALA A 95 20.71 -7.33 6.53
C ALA A 95 19.94 -8.50 7.17
N SER A 96 18.63 -8.34 7.44
CA SER A 96 17.79 -9.37 8.06
C SER A 96 17.37 -10.47 7.08
N SER A 97 17.12 -10.12 5.81
CA SER A 97 16.76 -11.06 4.75
C SER A 97 17.92 -11.95 4.32
N GLY A 98 19.17 -11.48 4.49
CA GLY A 98 20.37 -12.26 4.21
C GLY A 98 20.90 -13.10 5.38
N SER A 99 20.50 -12.82 6.63
CA SER A 99 21.06 -13.46 7.83
C SER A 99 20.09 -14.35 8.62
N ASN A 100 18.79 -14.30 8.33
CA ASN A 100 17.78 -15.10 9.05
C ASN A 100 17.30 -16.35 8.29
N LEU A 101 17.92 -16.72 7.18
CA LEU A 101 17.69 -18.05 6.60
C LEU A 101 18.67 -19.02 7.29
N PRO A 102 18.19 -19.97 8.12
CA PRO A 102 19.05 -20.98 8.72
C PRO A 102 19.83 -21.70 7.63
N SER A 103 21.10 -22.01 7.86
CA SER A 103 21.87 -22.79 6.91
C SER A 103 21.27 -24.20 6.76
N ASP A 104 21.46 -24.85 5.62
CA ASP A 104 20.99 -26.23 5.41
C ASP A 104 21.48 -27.17 6.53
N ALA A 105 22.68 -26.94 7.06
CA ALA A 105 23.24 -27.67 8.19
C ALA A 105 22.47 -27.47 9.51
N ASP A 106 21.92 -26.27 9.76
CA ASP A 106 21.11 -25.99 10.94
C ASP A 106 19.71 -26.62 10.82
N ILE A 107 19.16 -26.65 9.59
CA ILE A 107 17.91 -27.33 9.28
C ILE A 107 18.07 -28.84 9.51
N ASP A 108 19.12 -29.45 8.97
CA ASP A 108 19.40 -30.89 9.15
C ASP A 108 19.62 -31.26 10.62
N ARG A 109 20.35 -30.42 11.36
CA ARG A 109 20.53 -30.60 12.81
C ARG A 109 19.19 -30.55 13.54
N THR A 110 18.32 -29.59 13.20
CA THR A 110 17.01 -29.43 13.81
C THR A 110 16.08 -30.60 13.48
N LEU A 111 16.04 -31.04 12.23
CA LEU A 111 15.30 -32.21 11.79
C LEU A 111 15.78 -33.48 12.50
N GLY A 112 17.10 -33.64 12.67
CA GLY A 112 17.68 -34.75 13.42
C GLY A 112 17.28 -34.76 14.90
N ILE A 113 17.25 -33.60 15.55
CA ILE A 113 16.78 -33.45 16.94
C ILE A 113 15.29 -33.80 17.03
N MET A 114 14.47 -33.28 16.11
CA MET A 114 13.04 -33.53 16.07
C MET A 114 12.72 -35.02 15.85
N GLN A 115 13.47 -35.70 14.98
CA GLN A 115 13.32 -37.14 14.75
C GLN A 115 13.69 -37.99 15.97
N LYS A 116 14.77 -37.63 16.68
CA LYS A 116 15.17 -38.30 17.93
C LYS A 116 14.12 -38.12 19.02
N PHE A 117 13.56 -36.91 19.13
CA PHE A 117 12.49 -36.62 20.07
C PHE A 117 11.23 -37.45 19.79
N MET A 118 10.73 -37.47 18.54
CA MET A 118 9.56 -38.26 18.17
C MET A 118 9.74 -39.76 18.46
N ARG A 119 10.94 -40.30 18.16
CA ARG A 119 11.24 -41.71 18.41
C ARG A 119 11.29 -42.03 19.91
N GLY A 120 11.89 -41.16 20.72
CA GLY A 120 11.89 -41.30 22.18
C GLY A 120 10.48 -41.23 22.76
N PHE A 121 9.67 -40.28 22.29
CA PHE A 121 8.29 -40.10 22.74
C PHE A 121 7.41 -41.32 22.42
N MET A 122 7.47 -41.87 21.19
CA MET A 122 6.72 -43.08 20.83
C MET A 122 7.15 -44.31 21.62
N GLY A 123 8.44 -44.43 21.95
CA GLY A 123 8.95 -45.50 22.80
C GLY A 123 8.33 -45.46 24.19
N MET A 124 8.31 -44.27 24.81
CA MET A 124 7.70 -44.06 26.12
C MET A 124 6.20 -44.33 26.11
N ALA A 125 5.48 -43.88 25.07
CA ALA A 125 4.04 -44.13 24.93
C ALA A 125 3.68 -45.61 24.75
N LYS A 126 4.52 -46.40 24.08
CA LYS A 126 4.32 -47.86 23.91
C LYS A 126 4.49 -48.62 25.21
N GLU A 127 5.39 -48.20 26.10
CA GLU A 127 5.58 -48.85 27.41
C GLU A 127 4.29 -48.80 28.23
N PHE A 128 3.63 -47.63 28.26
CA PHE A 128 2.33 -47.46 28.94
C PHE A 128 1.19 -48.30 28.35
N GLN A 129 1.22 -48.62 27.04
CA GLN A 129 0.23 -49.52 26.43
C GLN A 129 0.51 -51.00 26.72
N LYS A 130 1.79 -51.35 26.90
CA LYS A 130 2.21 -52.74 27.11
C LYS A 130 1.97 -53.22 28.55
N GLU A 131 1.90 -52.29 29.50
CA GLU A 131 1.53 -52.55 30.90
C GLU A 131 0.02 -52.68 31.13
N ALA A 132 -0.83 -52.50 30.11
CA ALA A 132 -2.23 -52.89 30.17
C ALA A 132 -2.36 -54.38 29.77
N PRO A 133 -2.54 -55.31 30.72
CA PRO A 133 -2.65 -56.73 30.38
C PRO A 133 -3.92 -56.97 29.58
N ASP A 134 -3.77 -57.74 28.50
CA ASP A 134 -4.81 -58.32 27.67
C ASP A 134 -5.80 -59.11 28.54
N THR A 135 -6.83 -58.43 29.03
CA THR A 135 -7.96 -59.09 29.70
C THR A 135 -8.80 -59.68 28.58
N GLN A 136 -8.39 -60.87 28.14
CA GLN A 136 -9.16 -61.72 27.23
C GLN A 136 -10.61 -61.74 27.70
N ALA A 137 -11.48 -61.20 26.87
CA ALA A 137 -12.92 -61.29 27.01
C ALA A 137 -13.32 -62.77 27.07
N GLN A 138 -13.71 -63.27 28.24
CA GLN A 138 -14.53 -64.47 28.32
C GLN A 138 -16.00 -64.05 28.28
N PRO A 139 -16.81 -64.63 27.36
CA PRO A 139 -18.20 -64.26 27.23
C PRO A 139 -18.99 -64.84 28.41
N GLN A 140 -19.74 -63.96 29.07
CA GLN A 140 -20.73 -64.31 30.09
C GLN A 140 -21.68 -65.38 29.53
N LYS A 141 -21.73 -66.56 30.17
CA LYS A 141 -22.77 -67.56 29.91
C LYS A 141 -23.50 -67.88 31.21
N THR A 142 -24.81 -67.64 31.13
CA THR A 142 -25.94 -68.08 31.97
C THR A 142 -26.12 -67.45 33.34
#